data_AF-A0A1M3CRD9-F1
#
_entry.id   AF-A0A1M3CRD9-F1
#
_cell.length_a   1.000
_cell.length_b   1.000
_cell.length_c   1.000
_cell.angle_alpha   90.00
_cell.angle_beta   90.00
_cell.angle_gamma   90.00
#
_symmetry.space_group_name_H-M   'P 1'
#
loop_
_entity.id
_entity.type
_entity.pdbx_description
1 polymer ?
#
loop_
_entity_poly.entity_id
_entity_poly.type
_entity_poly.pdbx_seq_one_letter_code
_entity_poly.pdbx_strand_id
1 'polypeptide(L)'
;MIHVAQITLETKGPRLLFLRKEDPVRFTWYEDLVQEEKETEVFSTTALEAIRLAYLYWKNYSFKTLNCGFRYTLPERDEHGNNALFHQMIASYSSMNGIYFDEDLGHNCFVNFASDEAKNLWKNLQSQKRL
;
A
#
# COMPACT_ATOMS: atom_id res chain seq x y z
N MET A 1 -4.72 6.28 2.96
CA MET A 1 -3.90 5.68 1.88
C MET A 1 -4.03 4.16 1.92
N ILE A 2 -4.15 3.46 0.79
CA ILE A 2 -4.36 1.99 0.72
C ILE A 2 -3.05 1.24 0.47
N HIS A 3 -2.35 1.55 -0.62
CA HIS A 3 -1.10 0.87 -0.98
C HIS A 3 -0.13 1.82 -1.67
N VAL A 4 1.12 1.37 -1.83
CA VAL A 4 2.20 2.17 -2.41
C VAL A 4 2.92 1.34 -3.45
N ALA A 5 3.27 1.98 -4.56
CA ALA A 5 4.14 1.44 -5.58
C ALA A 5 5.20 2.46 -5.99
N GLN A 6 6.16 2.00 -6.76
CA GLN A 6 7.20 2.81 -7.36
C GLN A 6 7.29 2.50 -8.85
N ILE A 7 7.48 3.54 -9.64
CA ILE A 7 7.89 3.45 -11.04
C ILE A 7 9.23 4.14 -11.24
N THR A 8 9.94 3.79 -12.31
CA THR A 8 11.17 4.45 -12.72
C THR A 8 10.96 5.08 -14.08
N LEU A 9 11.04 6.41 -14.12
CA LEU A 9 10.97 7.18 -15.37
C LEU A 9 12.40 7.48 -15.85
N GLU A 10 12.72 7.13 -17.09
CA GLU A 10 14.09 7.24 -17.64
C GLU A 10 14.72 8.63 -17.45
N THR A 11 13.92 9.70 -17.55
CA THR A 11 14.38 11.09 -17.48
C THR A 11 14.22 11.75 -16.12
N LYS A 12 13.45 11.14 -15.21
CA LYS A 12 13.00 11.78 -13.96
C LYS A 12 13.30 10.96 -12.70
N GLY A 13 13.90 9.79 -12.87
CA GLY A 13 14.25 8.89 -11.77
C GLY A 13 13.03 8.19 -11.17
N PRO A 14 13.17 7.64 -9.95
CA PRO A 14 12.10 6.92 -9.28
C PRO A 14 10.97 7.86 -8.83
N ARG A 15 9.73 7.42 -8.97
CA ARG A 15 8.54 8.10 -8.46
C ARG A 15 7.67 7.15 -7.66
N LEU A 16 7.10 7.66 -6.58
CA LEU A 16 6.12 6.95 -5.78
C LEU A 16 4.73 7.13 -6.39
N LEU A 17 3.95 6.07 -6.26
CA LEU A 17 2.54 6.02 -6.58
C LEU A 17 1.78 5.65 -5.32
N PHE A 18 0.68 6.37 -5.05
CA PHE A 18 -0.19 6.09 -3.91
C PHE A 18 -1.55 5.64 -4.39
N LEU A 19 -1.95 4.45 -3.97
CA LEU A 19 -3.31 3.97 -4.15
C LEU A 19 -4.17 4.53 -3.01
N ARG A 20 -5.20 5.29 -3.35
CA ARG A 20 -6.17 5.85 -2.40
C ARG A 20 -7.57 5.30 -2.64
N LYS A 21 -8.37 5.32 -1.58
CA LYS A 21 -9.80 5.02 -1.63
C LYS A 21 -10.52 6.37 -1.54
N GLU A 22 -11.12 6.79 -2.64
CA GLU A 22 -11.85 8.07 -2.76
C GLU A 22 -13.31 7.90 -2.33
N ASP A 23 -13.89 6.75 -2.67
CA ASP A 23 -15.26 6.34 -2.34
C ASP A 23 -15.22 4.86 -1.89
N PRO A 24 -16.17 4.37 -1.06
CA PRO A 24 -16.46 2.95 -0.87
C PRO A 24 -16.11 2.02 -2.05
N VAL A 25 -16.40 2.45 -3.28
CA VAL A 25 -16.23 1.64 -4.50
C VAL A 25 -15.22 2.21 -5.50
N ARG A 26 -14.37 3.18 -5.13
CA ARG A 26 -13.37 3.75 -6.06
C ARG A 26 -11.98 3.82 -5.44
N PHE A 27 -11.07 3.08 -6.06
CA PHE A 27 -9.66 3.03 -5.74
C PHE A 27 -8.86 3.61 -6.90
N THR A 28 -8.15 4.71 -6.68
CA THR A 28 -7.41 5.44 -7.72
C THR A 28 -5.95 5.59 -7.35
N TRP A 29 -5.06 5.46 -8.34
CA TRP A 29 -3.64 5.75 -8.17
C TRP A 29 -3.34 7.24 -8.37
N TYR A 30 -2.47 7.77 -7.52
CA TYR A 30 -1.93 9.12 -7.58
C TYR A 30 -0.42 9.07 -7.73
N GLU A 31 0.15 9.94 -8.57
CA GLU A 31 1.60 10.18 -8.59
C GLU A 31 1.98 11.15 -7.46
N ASP A 32 2.97 10.78 -6.65
CA ASP A 32 3.53 11.67 -5.63
C ASP A 32 4.51 12.65 -6.30
N LEU A 33 4.05 13.87 -6.56
CA LEU A 33 4.90 14.99 -6.91
C LEU A 33 5.26 15.69 -5.59
N VAL A 34 6.51 16.17 -5.46
CA VAL A 34 7.14 16.64 -4.19
C VAL A 34 6.26 17.55 -3.29
N GLN A 35 5.20 18.18 -3.82
CA GLN A 35 4.26 19.03 -3.08
C GLN A 35 2.77 18.75 -3.39
N GLU A 36 2.46 17.82 -4.30
CA GLU A 36 1.08 17.54 -4.72
C GLU A 36 0.93 16.09 -5.18
N GLU A 37 -0.25 15.52 -4.95
CA GLU A 37 -0.60 14.21 -5.46
C GLU A 37 -1.45 14.39 -6.71
N LYS A 38 -0.97 13.88 -7.85
CA LYS A 38 -1.68 14.00 -9.12
C LYS A 38 -2.47 12.72 -9.41
N GLU A 39 -3.79 12.84 -9.52
CA GLU A 39 -4.65 11.72 -9.93
C GLU A 39 -4.23 11.17 -11.29
N THR A 40 -4.19 9.85 -11.40
CA THR A 40 -3.93 9.14 -12.66
C THR A 40 -5.22 8.57 -13.22
N GLU A 41 -5.20 8.15 -14.48
CA GLU A 41 -6.35 7.48 -15.12
C GLU A 41 -6.53 6.01 -14.68
N VAL A 42 -5.64 5.49 -13.81
CA VAL A 42 -5.70 4.11 -13.34
C VAL A 42 -6.54 4.03 -12.06
N PHE A 43 -7.77 3.55 -12.22
CA PHE A 43 -8.69 3.30 -11.10
C PHE A 43 -9.45 1.98 -11.26
N SER A 44 -10.01 1.48 -10.16
CA SER A 44 -10.90 0.32 -10.16
C SER A 44 -11.87 0.34 -8.98
N THR A 45 -12.78 -0.62 -8.94
CA THR A 45 -13.74 -0.81 -7.85
C THR A 45 -13.18 -1.58 -6.66
N THR A 46 -12.04 -2.25 -6.83
CA THR A 46 -11.35 -2.96 -5.75
C THR A 46 -9.86 -2.62 -5.74
N ALA A 47 -9.24 -2.67 -4.56
CA ALA A 47 -7.80 -2.42 -4.43
C ALA A 47 -6.96 -3.42 -5.23
N LEU A 48 -7.31 -4.71 -5.21
CA LEU A 48 -6.59 -5.75 -5.96
C LEU A 48 -6.62 -5.51 -7.47
N GLU A 49 -7.79 -5.17 -8.00
CA GLU A 49 -7.92 -4.89 -9.42
C GLU A 49 -7.22 -3.58 -9.81
N ALA A 50 -7.26 -2.55 -8.96
CA ALA A 50 -6.48 -1.33 -9.19
C ALA A 50 -4.97 -1.61 -9.23
N ILE A 51 -4.45 -2.49 -8.37
CA ILE A 51 -3.05 -2.93 -8.41
C ILE A 51 -2.77 -3.69 -9.71
N ARG A 52 -3.65 -4.60 -10.12
CA ARG A 52 -3.50 -5.35 -11.37
C ARG A 52 -3.46 -4.44 -12.60
N LEU A 53 -4.36 -3.45 -12.68
CA LEU A 53 -4.39 -2.47 -13.76
C LEU A 53 -3.12 -1.59 -13.77
N ALA A 54 -2.59 -1.24 -12.60
CA ALA A 54 -1.33 -0.51 -12.51
C ALA A 54 -0.14 -1.27 -13.11
N TYR A 55 -0.03 -2.58 -12.85
CA TYR A 55 0.99 -3.44 -13.48
C TYR A 55 0.92 -3.41 -15.01
N LEU A 56 -0.29 -3.34 -15.58
CA LEU A 56 -0.49 -3.27 -17.03
C LEU A 56 -0.15 -1.88 -17.58
N TYR A 57 -0.62 -0.84 -16.91
CA TYR A 57 -0.44 0.54 -17.34
C TYR A 57 1.04 0.96 -17.30
N TRP A 58 1.74 0.65 -16.21
CA TRP A 58 3.15 1.00 -16.04
C TRP A 58 4.13 -0.14 -16.38
N LYS A 59 3.73 -1.11 -17.20
CA LYS A 59 4.55 -2.28 -17.55
C LYS A 59 5.97 -1.95 -18.01
N ASN A 60 6.14 -0.84 -18.73
CA ASN A 60 7.43 -0.40 -19.27
C ASN A 60 8.21 0.53 -18.35
N TYR A 61 7.71 0.84 -17.15
CA TYR A 61 8.32 1.78 -16.20
C TYR A 61 8.85 1.08 -14.93
N SER A 62 9.20 -0.21 -15.03
CA SER A 62 9.69 -1.00 -13.88
C SER A 62 8.80 -0.88 -12.65
N PHE A 63 7.48 -0.94 -12.86
CA PHE A 63 6.50 -0.84 -11.79
C PHE A 63 6.72 -1.96 -10.76
N LYS A 64 6.85 -1.56 -9.49
CA LYS A 64 6.92 -2.49 -8.35
C LYS A 64 6.07 -1.98 -7.20
N THR A 65 5.27 -2.86 -6.60
CA THR A 65 4.62 -2.57 -5.32
C THR A 65 5.64 -2.58 -4.19
N LEU A 66 5.45 -1.70 -3.21
CA LEU A 66 6.31 -1.67 -2.03
C LEU A 66 6.03 -2.88 -1.14
N ASN A 67 7.07 -3.58 -0.69
CA ASN A 67 6.89 -4.73 0.18
C ASN A 67 6.45 -4.30 1.59
N CYS A 68 5.14 -4.37 1.84
CA CYS A 68 4.51 -4.02 3.11
C CYS A 68 4.42 -5.21 4.08
N GLY A 69 5.03 -6.35 3.74
CA GLY A 69 5.04 -7.56 4.55
C GLY A 69 3.88 -8.52 4.26
N PHE A 70 3.73 -9.49 5.14
CA PHE A 70 2.68 -10.52 5.10
C PHE A 70 1.73 -10.34 6.27
N ARG A 71 0.44 -10.31 5.97
CA ARG A 71 -0.68 -10.27 6.91
C ARG A 71 -1.10 -11.71 7.28
N TYR A 72 -1.19 -11.95 8.58
CA TYR A 72 -1.64 -13.21 9.17
C TYR A 72 -2.94 -12.96 9.94
N THR A 73 -3.89 -13.89 9.84
CA THR A 73 -5.16 -13.86 10.56
C THR A 73 -5.08 -14.68 11.85
N LEU A 74 -5.72 -14.21 12.92
CA LEU A 74 -5.76 -14.90 14.21
C LEU A 74 -7.11 -15.62 14.44
N PRO A 75 -7.11 -16.83 15.05
CA PRO A 75 -5.92 -17.64 15.35
C PRO A 75 -5.22 -18.07 14.06
N GLU A 76 -3.89 -18.20 14.09
CA GLU A 76 -3.07 -18.51 12.91
C GLU A 76 -3.58 -19.78 12.23
N ARG A 77 -4.18 -19.61 11.05
CA ARG A 77 -4.63 -20.73 10.19
C ARG A 77 -3.77 -20.90 8.94
N ASP A 78 -2.95 -19.90 8.62
CA ASP A 78 -2.20 -19.78 7.38
C ASP A 78 -0.71 -19.60 7.71
N GLU A 79 0.11 -20.60 7.37
CA GLU A 79 1.54 -20.63 7.65
C GLU A 79 2.33 -19.60 6.82
N HIS A 80 1.79 -19.19 5.67
CA HIS A 80 2.50 -18.33 4.71
C HIS A 80 2.06 -16.87 4.80
N GLY A 81 0.79 -16.64 5.18
CA GLY A 81 0.22 -15.31 5.25
C GLY A 81 -0.05 -14.72 3.86
N ASN A 82 -0.78 -13.61 3.81
CA ASN A 82 -1.17 -12.94 2.57
C ASN A 82 -0.41 -11.63 2.41
N ASN A 83 -0.13 -11.19 1.18
CA ASN A 83 0.51 -9.88 0.96
C ASN A 83 -0.28 -8.77 1.66
N ALA A 84 0.39 -8.03 2.54
CA ALA A 84 -0.22 -6.92 3.26
C ALA A 84 -0.30 -5.68 2.36
N LEU A 85 -1.39 -4.94 2.47
CA LEU A 85 -1.49 -3.58 1.95
C LEU A 85 -0.78 -2.60 2.90
N PHE A 86 -0.52 -1.38 2.42
CA PHE A 86 0.24 -0.40 3.20
C PHE A 86 -0.52 0.03 4.45
N HIS A 87 -1.83 0.23 4.34
CA HIS A 87 -2.67 0.57 5.50
C HIS A 87 -2.71 -0.55 6.56
N GLN A 88 -2.62 -1.82 6.15
CA GLN A 88 -2.61 -2.97 7.06
C GLN A 88 -1.28 -3.06 7.80
N MET A 89 -0.17 -2.81 7.10
CA MET A 89 1.14 -2.65 7.73
C MET A 89 1.09 -1.53 8.77
N ILE A 90 0.56 -0.36 8.43
CA ILE A 90 0.45 0.76 9.38
C ILE A 90 -0.39 0.36 10.59
N ALA A 91 -1.58 -0.23 10.39
CA ALA A 91 -2.46 -0.64 11.47
C ALA A 91 -1.76 -1.61 12.44
N SER A 92 -1.06 -2.62 11.91
CA SER A 92 -0.30 -3.57 12.73
C SER A 92 0.86 -2.89 13.46
N TYR A 93 1.73 -2.15 12.77
CA TYR A 93 2.94 -1.56 13.37
C TYR A 93 2.67 -0.36 14.28
N SER A 94 1.50 0.28 14.17
CA SER A 94 1.08 1.35 15.07
C SER A 94 0.40 0.83 16.34
N SER A 95 -0.04 -0.43 16.35
CA SER A 95 -0.65 -1.05 17.52
C SER A 95 0.40 -1.44 18.56
N MET A 96 0.02 -1.42 19.84
CA MET A 96 0.94 -1.68 20.96
C MET A 96 1.57 -3.08 20.92
N ASN A 97 0.83 -4.08 20.43
CA ASN A 97 1.25 -5.48 20.41
C ASN A 97 1.35 -6.06 18.99
N GLY A 98 1.28 -5.23 17.95
CA GLY A 98 1.29 -5.69 16.55
C GLY A 98 -0.06 -6.17 16.01
N ILE A 99 -1.10 -6.30 16.85
CA ILE A 99 -2.40 -6.84 16.47
C ILE A 99 -3.40 -5.71 16.21
N TYR A 100 -4.09 -5.77 15.08
CA TYR A 100 -5.19 -4.88 14.71
C TYR A 100 -6.42 -5.71 14.28
N PHE A 101 -7.61 -5.13 14.38
CA PHE A 101 -8.83 -5.76 13.87
C PHE A 101 -9.06 -5.35 12.41
N ASP A 102 -9.10 -6.32 11.50
CA ASP A 102 -9.35 -6.09 10.08
C ASP A 102 -10.86 -6.20 9.82
N GLU A 103 -11.52 -5.05 9.62
CA GLU A 103 -12.98 -4.97 9.48
C GLU A 103 -13.50 -5.71 8.24
N ASP A 104 -12.72 -5.76 7.16
CA ASP A 104 -13.10 -6.45 5.93
C ASP A 104 -13.13 -7.97 6.13
N LEU A 105 -12.24 -8.50 6.97
CA LEU A 105 -12.19 -9.93 7.31
C LEU A 105 -13.02 -10.29 8.54
N GLY A 106 -13.30 -9.34 9.44
CA GLY A 106 -13.91 -9.61 10.74
C GLY A 106 -13.00 -10.38 11.69
N HIS A 107 -11.68 -10.26 11.54
CA HIS A 107 -10.68 -11.00 12.31
C HIS A 107 -9.55 -10.12 12.82
N ASN A 108 -8.97 -10.48 13.97
CA ASN A 108 -7.70 -9.91 14.41
C ASN A 108 -6.58 -10.38 13.48
N CYS A 109 -5.72 -9.45 13.09
CA CYS A 109 -4.62 -9.67 12.16
C CYS A 109 -3.33 -9.02 12.69
N PHE A 110 -2.19 -9.50 12.20
CA PHE A 110 -0.89 -8.84 12.37
C PHE A 110 -0.09 -8.89 11.08
N VAL A 111 0.91 -8.02 10.93
CA VAL A 111 1.77 -7.95 9.74
C VAL A 111 3.23 -8.12 10.15
N ASN A 112 3.92 -9.07 9.49
CA ASN A 112 5.35 -9.30 9.68
C ASN A 112 6.12 -9.14 8.36
N PHE A 113 7.46 -9.04 8.46
CA PHE A 113 8.38 -9.00 7.31
C PHE A 113 8.19 -7.80 6.36
N ALA A 114 7.65 -6.68 6.85
CA ALA A 114 7.62 -5.44 6.09
C ALA A 114 9.05 -4.94 5.83
N SER A 115 9.30 -4.46 4.61
CA SER A 115 10.60 -3.91 4.22
C SER A 115 10.93 -2.63 4.98
N ASP A 116 12.21 -2.35 5.15
CA ASP A 116 12.66 -1.08 5.76
C ASP A 116 12.27 0.13 4.90
N GLU A 117 12.20 -0.03 3.58
CA GLU A 117 11.70 0.99 2.65
C GLU A 117 10.25 1.39 3.00
N ALA A 118 9.36 0.41 3.23
CA ALA A 118 7.98 0.66 3.65
C ALA A 118 7.88 1.33 5.02
N LYS A 119 8.66 0.86 6.00
CA LYS A 119 8.68 1.45 7.35
C LYS A 119 9.21 2.87 7.35
N ASN A 120 10.26 3.15 6.58
CA ASN A 120 10.84 4.48 6.45
C ASN A 120 9.87 5.44 5.75
N LEU A 121 9.21 4.99 4.68
CA LEU A 121 8.16 5.78 4.03
C LEU A 121 7.03 6.12 4.99
N TRP A 122 6.55 5.13 5.77
CA TRP A 122 5.52 5.36 6.77
C TRP A 122 5.91 6.44 7.79
N LYS A 123 7.11 6.34 8.38
CA LYS A 123 7.63 7.35 9.31
C LYS A 123 7.73 8.74 8.67
N ASN A 124 8.20 8.80 7.43
CA ASN A 124 8.31 10.06 6.68
C ASN A 124 6.92 10.69 6.45
N LEU A 125 5.95 9.92 5.94
CA LEU A 125 4.58 10.40 5.71
C LEU A 125 3.90 10.82 7.03
N GLN A 126 4.16 10.12 8.13
CA GLN A 126 3.65 10.49 9.46
C GLN A 126 4.21 11.84 9.92
N SER A 127 5.52 12.07 9.78
CA SER A 127 6.16 13.34 10.13
C SER A 127 5.62 14.53 9.31
N GLN A 128 5.19 14.26 8.08
CA GLN A 128 4.62 15.25 7.16
C GLN A 128 3.09 15.40 7.30
N LYS A 129 2.44 14.61 8.18
CA LYS A 129 0.97 14.58 8.36
C LYS A 129 0.20 14.25 7.07
N ARG A 130 0.69 13.28 6.28
CA ARG A 130 0.14 12.86 4.97
C ARG A 130 -0.60 11.51 4.97
N LEU A 131 -0.74 10.88 6.14
CA LEU A 131 -1.37 9.56 6.31
C LEU A 131 -2.88 9.65 6.51
#